data_AF-A0A2V6LYZ3-F1
#
_entry.id   AF-A0A2V6LYZ3-F1
#
_cell.length_a   1.000
_cell.length_b   1.000
_cell.length_c   1.000
_cell.angle_alpha   90.00
_cell.angle_beta   90.00
_cell.angle_gamma   90.00
#
_symmetry.space_group_name_H-M   'P 1'
#
loop_
_entity.id
_entity.type
_entity.pdbx_description
1 polymer ?
#
loop_
_entity_poly.entity_id
_entity_poly.type
_entity_poly.pdbx_seq_one_letter_code
_entity_poly.pdbx_strand_id
1 'polypeptide(L)'
;MSADPEFENLVKLYYRDLYRFGFSLTGSEFDATDLTQETFYIWANKRHQLRNPANVKGWLFTTLHREFLKICRHRKRVVYEPINEGAQNLPHVYADVVNRIDARTLLNFLGQIDECYRAPLVLYYLEDLSYKQIGNVLAIPLGTVQSRIARAKIKLFQLLSETKSRTAV
;
A
#
# COMPACT_ATOMS: atom_id res chain seq x y z
N MET A 1 3.44 28.95 -16.00
CA MET A 1 2.53 27.79 -15.99
C MET A 1 1.86 27.76 -14.64
N SER A 2 0.62 28.25 -14.55
CA SER A 2 -0.19 28.09 -13.34
C SER A 2 -0.46 26.60 -13.15
N ALA A 3 -0.20 26.08 -11.94
CA ALA A 3 -0.57 24.72 -11.59
C ALA A 3 -2.07 24.53 -11.82
N ASP A 4 -2.46 23.39 -12.40
CA ASP A 4 -3.86 23.03 -12.62
C ASP A 4 -4.55 22.86 -11.25
N PRO A 5 -5.49 23.73 -10.85
CA PRO A 5 -6.09 23.69 -9.52
C PRO A 5 -6.86 22.38 -9.27
N GLU A 6 -7.38 21.75 -10.32
CA GLU A 6 -8.06 20.46 -10.22
C GLU A 6 -7.07 19.35 -9.82
N PHE A 7 -5.88 19.38 -10.43
CA PHE A 7 -4.81 18.44 -10.12
C PHE A 7 -4.28 18.63 -8.69
N GLU A 8 -4.04 19.87 -8.25
CA GLU A 8 -3.58 20.13 -6.89
C GLU A 8 -4.57 19.63 -5.83
N ASN A 9 -5.87 19.87 -6.04
CA ASN A 9 -6.91 19.40 -5.12
C ASN A 9 -6.96 17.87 -5.07
N LEU A 10 -6.80 17.22 -6.21
CA LEU A 10 -6.74 15.76 -6.30
C LEU A 10 -5.52 15.19 -5.57
N VAL A 11 -4.35 15.80 -5.72
CA VAL A 11 -3.14 15.40 -4.97
C VAL A 11 -3.37 15.58 -3.47
N LYS A 12 -3.86 16.74 -3.03
CA LYS A 12 -4.17 17.00 -1.60
C LYS A 12 -5.15 15.98 -1.03
N LEU A 13 -6.14 15.56 -1.83
CA LEU A 13 -7.16 14.61 -1.41
C LEU A 13 -6.63 13.18 -1.26
N TYR A 14 -5.78 12.70 -2.18
CA TYR A 14 -5.40 11.28 -2.25
C TYR A 14 -3.94 10.97 -1.89
N TYR A 15 -3.08 11.97 -1.71
CA TYR A 15 -1.65 11.73 -1.47
C TYR A 15 -1.41 10.83 -0.26
N ARG A 16 -2.06 11.13 0.87
CA ARG A 16 -1.88 10.39 2.12
C ARG A 16 -2.31 8.92 1.97
N ASP A 17 -3.45 8.70 1.34
CA ASP A 17 -4.05 7.38 1.11
C ASP A 17 -3.17 6.53 0.19
N LEU A 18 -2.71 7.10 -0.94
CA LEU A 18 -1.80 6.43 -1.85
C LEU A 18 -0.43 6.14 -1.21
N TYR A 19 0.12 7.11 -0.48
CA TYR A 19 1.38 6.93 0.24
C TYR A 19 1.28 5.80 1.26
N ARG A 20 0.21 5.75 2.07
CA ARG A 20 0.00 4.69 3.07
C ARG A 20 -0.10 3.32 2.41
N PHE A 21 -0.81 3.21 1.30
CA PHE A 21 -0.90 1.96 0.57
C PHE A 21 0.45 1.57 -0.06
N GLY A 22 1.13 2.49 -0.73
CA GLY A 22 2.47 2.28 -1.28
C GLY A 22 3.48 1.86 -0.21
N PHE A 23 3.45 2.50 0.95
CA PHE A 23 4.29 2.15 2.10
C PHE A 23 3.94 0.78 2.66
N SER A 24 2.65 0.44 2.75
CA SER A 24 2.23 -0.91 3.15
C SER A 24 2.73 -2.00 2.21
N LEU A 25 2.91 -1.68 0.92
CA LEU A 25 3.40 -2.61 -0.10
C LEU A 25 4.94 -2.74 -0.10
N THR A 26 5.64 -1.62 0.06
CA THR A 26 7.09 -1.55 -0.13
C THR A 26 7.88 -1.68 1.17
N GLY A 27 7.31 -1.23 2.29
CA GLY A 27 8.03 -1.10 3.56
C GLY A 27 9.13 -0.04 3.57
N SER A 28 9.23 0.80 2.52
CA SER A 28 10.27 1.80 2.32
C SER A 28 9.64 3.16 2.03
N GLU A 29 10.04 4.20 2.76
CA GLU A 29 9.52 5.57 2.59
C GLU A 29 9.91 6.14 1.22
N PHE A 30 11.13 5.85 0.77
CA PHE A 30 11.63 6.25 -0.55
C PHE A 30 10.79 5.59 -1.66
N ASP A 31 10.68 4.25 -1.65
CA ASP A 31 9.91 3.53 -2.67
C ASP A 31 8.42 3.94 -2.65
N ALA A 32 7.84 4.17 -1.46
CA ALA A 32 6.45 4.59 -1.33
C ALA A 32 6.20 6.00 -1.87
N THR A 33 7.13 6.92 -1.61
CA THR A 33 7.08 8.29 -2.11
C THR A 33 7.18 8.29 -3.63
N ASP A 34 8.17 7.60 -4.20
CA ASP A 34 8.37 7.52 -5.64
C ASP A 34 7.17 6.89 -6.34
N LEU A 35 6.63 5.80 -5.78
CA LEU A 35 5.46 5.13 -6.32
C LEU A 35 4.21 6.03 -6.31
N THR A 36 4.05 6.84 -5.25
CA THR A 36 2.96 7.81 -5.14
C THR A 36 3.11 8.93 -6.16
N GLN A 37 4.31 9.48 -6.30
CA GLN A 37 4.61 10.52 -7.28
C GLN A 37 4.40 10.02 -8.72
N GLU A 38 4.91 8.83 -9.04
CA GLU A 38 4.73 8.19 -10.34
C GLU A 38 3.24 7.97 -10.64
N THR A 39 2.45 7.57 -9.64
CA THR A 39 0.99 7.42 -9.80
C THR A 39 0.32 8.74 -10.21
N PHE A 40 0.68 9.86 -9.57
CA PHE A 40 0.13 11.17 -9.94
C PHE A 40 0.67 11.68 -11.28
N TYR A 41 1.92 11.36 -11.62
CA TYR A 41 2.48 11.66 -12.94
C TYR A 41 1.72 10.92 -14.05
N ILE A 42 1.45 9.62 -13.86
CA ILE A 42 0.63 8.84 -14.81
C ILE A 42 -0.79 9.39 -14.86
N TRP A 43 -1.37 9.80 -13.72
CA TRP A 43 -2.69 10.44 -13.68
C TRP A 43 -2.72 11.73 -14.53
N ALA A 44 -1.78 12.64 -14.33
CA ALA A 44 -1.72 13.89 -15.09
C ALA A 44 -1.74 13.67 -16.60
N ASN A 45 -1.06 12.60 -17.06
CA ASN A 45 -0.97 12.24 -18.47
C ASN A 45 -2.17 11.42 -18.99
N LYS A 46 -2.83 10.60 -18.14
CA LYS A 46 -3.84 9.62 -18.57
C LYS A 46 -5.24 9.85 -18.01
N ARG A 47 -5.47 10.90 -17.22
CA ARG A 47 -6.79 11.20 -16.62
C ARG A 47 -7.94 11.27 -17.63
N HIS A 48 -7.67 11.70 -18.86
CA HIS A 48 -8.64 11.77 -19.96
C HIS A 48 -9.21 10.39 -20.36
N GLN A 49 -8.55 9.28 -19.99
CA GLN A 49 -9.02 7.93 -20.27
C GLN A 49 -10.10 7.48 -19.28
N LEU A 50 -10.26 8.18 -18.16
CA LEU A 50 -11.27 7.84 -17.15
C LEU A 50 -12.65 8.32 -17.60
N ARG A 51 -13.52 7.37 -17.95
CA ARG A 51 -14.89 7.67 -18.41
C ARG A 51 -15.83 8.18 -17.32
N ASN A 52 -15.60 7.79 -16.07
CA ASN A 52 -16.44 8.18 -14.93
C ASN A 52 -15.57 8.75 -13.80
N PRO A 53 -15.67 10.06 -13.50
CA PRO A 53 -14.93 10.72 -12.42
C PRO A 53 -15.15 10.09 -11.03
N ALA A 54 -16.29 9.44 -10.77
CA ALA A 54 -16.53 8.76 -9.49
C ALA A 54 -15.53 7.61 -9.22
N ASN A 55 -14.84 7.14 -10.26
CA ASN A 55 -13.87 6.05 -10.17
C ASN A 55 -12.42 6.51 -9.99
N VAL A 56 -12.16 7.81 -9.80
CA VAL A 56 -10.80 8.38 -9.62
C VAL A 56 -10.03 7.61 -8.54
N LYS A 57 -10.60 7.42 -7.35
CA LYS A 57 -9.96 6.69 -6.24
C LYS A 57 -9.53 5.30 -6.71
N GLY A 58 -10.47 4.50 -7.22
CA GLY A 58 -10.17 3.15 -7.72
C GLY A 58 -9.10 3.13 -8.82
N TRP A 59 -9.11 4.10 -9.73
CA TRP A 59 -8.11 4.22 -10.78
C TRP A 59 -6.72 4.48 -10.21
N LEU A 60 -6.57 5.40 -9.25
CA LEU A 60 -5.28 5.74 -8.63
C LEU A 60 -4.68 4.53 -7.92
N PHE A 61 -5.47 3.84 -7.10
CA PHE A 61 -5.04 2.62 -6.40
C PHE A 61 -4.68 1.48 -7.37
N THR A 62 -5.43 1.36 -8.47
CA THR A 62 -5.12 0.38 -9.53
C THR A 62 -3.78 0.69 -10.19
N THR A 63 -3.54 1.96 -10.55
CA THR A 63 -2.29 2.40 -11.17
C THR A 63 -1.12 2.18 -10.23
N LEU A 64 -1.23 2.61 -8.97
CA LEU A 64 -0.21 2.40 -7.94
C LEU A 64 0.17 0.92 -7.80
N HIS A 65 -0.82 0.02 -7.65
CA HIS A 65 -0.56 -1.41 -7.51
C HIS A 65 0.11 -2.01 -8.76
N ARG A 66 -0.29 -1.56 -9.96
CA ARG A 66 0.34 -2.00 -11.22
C ARG A 66 1.80 -1.57 -11.31
N GLU A 67 2.13 -0.33 -10.94
CA GLU A 67 3.51 0.16 -10.93
C GLU A 67 4.35 -0.60 -9.90
N PHE A 68 3.80 -0.86 -8.70
CA PHE A 68 4.45 -1.70 -7.70
C PHE A 68 4.79 -3.10 -8.25
N LEU A 69 3.82 -3.76 -8.89
CA LEU A 69 4.06 -5.08 -9.48
C LEU A 69 5.11 -5.05 -10.60
N LYS A 70 5.25 -3.94 -11.35
CA LYS A 70 6.34 -3.78 -12.33
C LYS A 70 7.69 -3.73 -11.63
N ILE A 71 7.82 -2.97 -10.55
CA ILE A 71 9.04 -2.90 -9.73
C ILE A 71 9.40 -4.29 -9.22
N CYS A 72 8.44 -5.03 -8.65
CA CYS A 72 8.68 -6.40 -8.17
C CYS A 72 9.15 -7.36 -9.29
N ARG A 73 8.55 -7.28 -10.48
CA ARG A 73 8.98 -8.08 -11.64
C ARG A 73 10.37 -7.71 -12.11
N HIS A 74 10.74 -6.43 -12.06
CA HIS A 74 12.06 -5.97 -12.45
C HIS A 74 13.12 -6.43 -11.43
N ARG A 75 12.87 -6.24 -10.12
CA ARG A 75 13.77 -6.73 -9.05
C ARG A 75 14.01 -8.24 -9.16
N LYS A 76 12.97 -9.05 -9.39
CA LYS A 76 13.13 -10.51 -9.59
C LYS A 76 13.99 -10.90 -10.79
N ARG A 77 14.05 -10.07 -11.84
CA ARG A 77 14.91 -10.30 -13.00
C ARG A 77 16.35 -9.89 -12.75
N VAL A 78 16.57 -8.82 -11.98
CA VAL A 78 17.89 -8.28 -11.65
C VAL A 78 18.61 -9.11 -10.58
N VAL A 79 17.87 -9.73 -9.65
CA VAL A 79 18.41 -10.62 -8.59
C VAL A 79 19.10 -11.89 -9.13
N TYR A 80 19.18 -12.09 -10.46
CA TYR A 80 20.03 -13.12 -11.07
C TYR A 80 21.52 -12.78 -11.09
N GLU A 81 21.94 -11.61 -10.58
CA GLU A 81 23.31 -11.37 -10.13
C GLU A 81 23.34 -11.15 -8.61
N PRO A 82 24.22 -11.85 -7.86
CA PRO A 82 24.22 -11.78 -6.41
C PRO A 82 24.87 -10.48 -5.96
N ILE A 83 24.06 -9.46 -5.66
CA ILE A 83 24.49 -8.33 -4.86
C ILE A 83 23.79 -8.43 -3.52
N ASN A 84 24.59 -8.82 -2.53
CA ASN A 84 24.21 -8.96 -1.13
C ASN A 84 24.26 -7.55 -0.50
N GLU A 85 23.12 -6.88 -0.39
CA GLU A 85 23.03 -5.61 0.31
C GLU A 85 22.05 -5.68 1.48
N GLY A 86 22.62 -5.41 2.65
CA GLY A 86 22.04 -5.61 3.96
C GLY A 86 20.88 -4.68 4.27
N ALA A 87 20.11 -5.13 5.26
CA ALA A 87 19.01 -4.42 5.87
C ALA A 87 19.34 -2.94 6.15
N GLN A 88 18.57 -2.03 5.55
CA GLN A 88 18.72 -0.61 5.78
C GLN A 88 17.89 -0.16 7.00
N ASN A 89 18.57 0.59 7.85
CA ASN A 89 18.09 1.22 9.08
C ASN A 89 16.96 2.23 8.80
N LEU A 90 15.84 2.13 9.53
CA LEU A 90 14.78 3.14 9.51
C LEU A 90 15.15 4.33 10.43
N PRO A 91 15.01 5.59 9.97
CA PRO A 91 15.09 6.77 10.83
C PRO A 91 14.02 6.79 11.94
N HIS A 92 14.36 7.42 13.07
CA HIS A 92 13.45 7.66 14.19
C HIS A 92 12.69 8.98 13.98
N VAL A 93 11.36 8.92 13.91
CA VAL A 93 10.48 10.09 14.08
C VAL A 93 9.59 9.78 15.27
N TYR A 94 9.66 10.64 16.28
CA TYR A 94 8.88 10.54 17.52
C TYR A 94 7.40 10.79 17.22
N ALA A 95 6.53 9.87 17.63
CA ALA A 95 5.09 10.07 17.70
C ALA A 95 4.61 9.75 19.11
N ASP A 96 3.81 10.65 19.67
CA ASP A 96 3.39 10.71 21.06
C ASP A 96 2.63 9.47 21.56
N VAL A 97 2.85 9.19 22.84
CA VAL A 97 2.43 8.02 23.61
C VAL A 97 0.93 8.05 23.94
N VAL A 98 0.13 7.13 23.36
CA VAL A 98 -1.07 6.56 24.03
C VAL A 98 -1.44 5.18 23.44
N ASN A 99 -1.20 4.10 24.21
CA ASN A 99 -1.93 2.80 24.27
C ASN A 99 -2.56 2.14 23.03
N ARG A 100 -2.07 2.42 21.83
CA ARG A 100 -2.40 1.72 20.58
C ARG A 100 -1.10 1.15 20.05
N ILE A 101 -1.16 -0.03 19.41
CA ILE A 101 -0.03 -0.50 18.60
C ILE A 101 0.38 0.68 17.72
N ASP A 102 1.60 1.20 17.91
CA ASP A 102 2.10 2.32 17.13
C ASP A 102 1.93 2.00 15.64
N ALA A 103 1.58 3.00 14.83
CA ALA A 103 1.35 2.85 13.41
C ALA A 103 2.54 2.15 12.73
N ARG A 104 3.76 2.44 13.18
CA ARG A 104 4.99 1.75 12.74
C ARG A 104 4.98 0.26 13.08
N THR A 105 4.58 -0.09 14.29
CA THR A 105 4.48 -1.48 14.73
C THR A 105 3.42 -2.25 13.93
N LEU A 106 2.27 -1.64 13.63
CA LEU A 106 1.26 -2.24 12.76
C LEU A 106 1.82 -2.45 11.33
N LEU A 107 2.54 -1.47 10.80
CA LEU A 107 3.16 -1.56 9.47
C LEU A 107 4.24 -2.64 9.42
N ASN A 108 5.01 -2.84 10.49
CA ASN A 108 5.96 -3.96 10.60
C ASN A 108 5.25 -5.32 10.56
N PHE A 109 4.11 -5.46 11.25
CA PHE A 109 3.32 -6.71 11.18
C PHE A 109 2.71 -6.92 9.80
N LEU A 110 2.19 -5.86 9.19
CA LEU A 110 1.71 -5.94 7.80
C LEU A 110 2.87 -6.35 6.88
N GLY A 111 4.08 -5.83 7.09
CA GLY A 111 5.31 -6.23 6.37
C GLY A 111 5.59 -7.73 6.34
N GLN A 112 5.18 -8.46 7.39
CA GLN A 112 5.37 -9.91 7.52
C GLN A 112 4.26 -10.74 6.83
N ILE A 113 3.19 -10.10 6.37
CA ILE A 113 2.09 -10.75 5.66
C ILE A 113 2.37 -10.67 4.16
N ASP A 114 2.26 -11.81 3.46
CA ASP A 114 2.42 -11.85 2.01
C ASP A 114 1.55 -10.80 1.33
N GLU A 115 2.12 -10.13 0.32
CA GLU A 115 1.48 -9.03 -0.41
C GLU A 115 0.07 -9.40 -0.93
N CYS A 116 -0.12 -10.64 -1.37
CA CYS A 116 -1.41 -11.13 -1.87
C CYS A 116 -2.52 -11.10 -0.81
N TYR A 117 -2.19 -11.17 0.48
CA TYR A 117 -3.12 -11.06 1.60
C TYR A 117 -3.14 -9.65 2.20
N ARG A 118 -1.97 -9.00 2.28
CA ARG A 118 -1.79 -7.66 2.83
C ARG A 118 -2.50 -6.58 2.01
N ALA A 119 -2.34 -6.59 0.68
CA ALA A 119 -2.91 -5.57 -0.20
C ALA A 119 -4.45 -5.45 -0.07
N PRO A 120 -5.24 -6.54 -0.17
CA PRO A 120 -6.69 -6.43 -0.01
C PRO A 120 -7.11 -6.07 1.42
N LEU A 121 -6.32 -6.45 2.44
CA LEU A 121 -6.60 -6.06 3.83
C LEU A 121 -6.46 -4.54 4.03
N VAL A 122 -5.37 -3.96 3.52
CA VAL A 122 -5.10 -2.52 3.60
C VAL A 122 -6.16 -1.72 2.84
N LEU A 123 -6.45 -2.11 1.60
CA LEU A 123 -7.46 -1.42 0.79
C LEU A 123 -8.86 -1.45 1.43
N TYR A 124 -9.18 -2.51 2.17
CA TYR A 124 -10.47 -2.61 2.87
C TYR A 124 -10.50 -1.75 4.14
N TYR A 125 -9.54 -1.94 5.04
CA TYR A 125 -9.59 -1.35 6.38
C TYR A 125 -9.01 0.06 6.50
N LEU A 126 -8.07 0.44 5.62
CA LEU A 126 -7.43 1.76 5.68
C LEU A 126 -7.96 2.72 4.61
N GLU A 127 -8.47 2.18 3.50
CA GLU A 127 -8.88 2.96 2.33
C GLU A 127 -10.38 2.86 2.04
N ASP A 128 -11.13 2.15 2.89
CA ASP A 128 -12.59 1.99 2.83
C ASP A 128 -13.14 1.52 1.46
N LEU A 129 -12.35 0.74 0.71
CA LEU A 129 -12.80 0.21 -0.57
C LEU A 129 -13.73 -1.00 -0.37
N SER A 130 -14.84 -1.01 -1.11
CA SER A 130 -15.70 -2.19 -1.19
C SER A 130 -14.98 -3.38 -1.81
N TYR A 131 -15.41 -4.61 -1.51
CA TYR A 131 -14.84 -5.82 -2.10
C TYR A 131 -14.84 -5.79 -3.64
N LYS A 132 -15.86 -5.19 -4.26
CA LYS A 132 -15.94 -5.01 -5.70
C LYS A 132 -14.85 -4.08 -6.22
N GLN A 133 -14.62 -2.94 -5.55
CA GLN A 133 -13.54 -2.02 -5.91
C GLN A 133 -12.18 -2.66 -5.72
N ILE A 134 -11.95 -3.39 -4.63
CA ILE A 134 -10.70 -4.11 -4.38
C ILE A 134 -10.43 -5.15 -5.47
N GLY A 135 -11.44 -5.90 -5.89
CA GLY A 135 -11.31 -6.85 -6.99
C GLY A 135 -10.86 -6.19 -8.30
N ASN A 136 -11.38 -5.00 -8.59
CA ASN A 136 -10.95 -4.20 -9.75
C ASN A 136 -9.52 -3.68 -9.59
N VAL A 137 -9.16 -3.15 -8.41
CA VAL A 137 -7.83 -2.61 -8.11
C VAL A 137 -6.74 -3.66 -8.27
N LEU A 138 -6.96 -4.83 -7.67
CA LEU A 138 -5.98 -5.91 -7.63
C LEU A 138 -6.11 -6.90 -8.81
N ALA A 139 -7.09 -6.68 -9.70
CA ALA A 139 -7.45 -7.58 -10.80
C ALA A 139 -7.67 -9.05 -10.35
N ILE A 140 -8.48 -9.25 -9.31
CA ILE A 140 -8.82 -10.58 -8.76
C ILE A 140 -10.34 -10.76 -8.57
N PRO A 141 -10.86 -12.01 -8.59
CA PRO A 141 -12.28 -12.28 -8.37
C PRO A 141 -12.77 -11.86 -6.97
N LEU A 142 -14.07 -11.52 -6.86
CA LEU A 142 -14.70 -11.10 -5.60
C LEU A 142 -14.53 -12.15 -4.47
N GLY A 143 -14.73 -13.44 -4.76
CA GLY A 143 -14.52 -14.52 -3.79
C GLY A 143 -13.05 -14.64 -3.35
N THR A 144 -12.11 -14.28 -4.23
CA THR A 144 -10.68 -14.22 -3.91
C THR A 144 -10.37 -13.04 -2.98
N VAL A 145 -11.03 -11.89 -3.16
CA VAL A 145 -10.92 -10.76 -2.23
C VAL A 145 -11.36 -11.18 -0.83
N GLN A 146 -12.56 -11.75 -0.69
CA GLN A 146 -13.12 -12.17 0.59
C GLN A 146 -12.22 -13.18 1.31
N SER A 147 -11.80 -14.23 0.61
CA SER A 147 -10.94 -15.27 1.19
C SER A 147 -9.55 -14.75 1.56
N ARG A 148 -8.97 -13.83 0.78
CA ARG A 148 -7.68 -13.21 1.11
C ARG A 148 -7.77 -12.29 2.32
N ILE A 149 -8.81 -11.48 2.44
CA ILE A 149 -9.05 -10.63 3.63
C ILE A 149 -9.21 -11.50 4.88
N ALA A 150 -10.03 -12.56 4.80
CA ALA A 150 -10.22 -13.47 5.93
C ALA A 150 -8.89 -14.09 6.40
N ARG A 151 -8.07 -14.59 5.47
CA ARG A 151 -6.74 -15.16 5.78
C ARG A 151 -5.78 -14.10 6.33
N ALA A 152 -5.78 -12.89 5.77
CA ALA A 152 -4.95 -11.79 6.22
C ALA A 152 -5.26 -11.40 7.68
N LYS A 153 -6.55 -11.38 8.05
CA LYS A 153 -6.98 -11.12 9.44
C LYS A 153 -6.46 -12.18 10.40
N ILE A 154 -6.53 -13.46 10.03
CA ILE A 154 -6.01 -14.56 10.86
C ILE A 154 -4.50 -14.40 11.06
N LYS A 155 -3.74 -14.17 9.98
CA LYS A 155 -2.29 -13.95 10.05
C LYS A 155 -1.93 -12.76 10.94
N LEU A 156 -2.61 -11.62 10.76
CA LEU A 156 -2.38 -10.43 11.57
C LEU A 156 -2.69 -10.69 13.05
N PHE A 157 -3.78 -11.38 13.34
CA PHE A 157 -4.15 -11.74 14.72
C PHE A 157 -3.10 -12.64 15.39
N GLN A 158 -2.55 -13.61 14.66
CA GLN A 158 -1.48 -14.48 15.16
C GLN A 158 -0.22 -13.68 15.53
N LEU A 159 0.26 -12.84 14.61
CA LEU A 159 1.43 -11.97 14.82
C LEU A 159 1.26 -11.04 16.03
N LEU A 160 0.07 -10.45 16.19
CA LEU A 160 -0.25 -9.58 17.31
C LEU A 160 -0.32 -10.33 18.66
N SER A 161 -0.79 -11.58 18.64
CA SER A 161 -0.93 -12.41 19.84
C SER A 161 0.44 -12.90 20.35
N GLU A 162 1.31 -13.36 19.45
CA GLU A 162 2.68 -13.79 19.79
C GLU A 162 3.51 -12.65 20.40
N THR A 163 3.30 -11.42 19.94
CA THR A 163 3.98 -10.25 20.48
C THR A 163 3.52 -9.94 21.91
N LYS A 164 2.21 -10.00 22.18
CA LYS A 164 1.68 -9.82 23.54
C LYS A 164 2.22 -10.85 24.53
N SER A 165 2.41 -12.10 24.08
CA SER A 165 2.98 -13.15 24.93
C SER A 165 4.46 -12.94 25.24
N ARG A 166 5.23 -12.27 24.37
CA ARG A 166 6.66 -11.97 24.59
C ARG A 166 6.92 -10.77 25.48
N THR A 167 6.01 -9.79 25.53
CA THR A 167 6.14 -8.62 26.42
C THR A 167 5.66 -8.89 27.85
N ALA A 168 5.01 -10.02 28.10
CA ALA A 168 4.44 -10.41 29.40
C ALA A 168 5.37 -11.32 30.25
N VAL A 169 6.64 -11.49 29.83
CA VAL A 169 7.70 -12.23 30.53
C VAL A 169 8.85 -11.26 30.80
#